data_AF-A0AA36MMY3-F1
#
_entry.id   AF-A0AA36MMY3-F1
#
_cell.length_a   1.000
_cell.length_b   1.000
_cell.length_c   1.000
_cell.angle_alpha   90.00
_cell.angle_beta   90.00
_cell.angle_gamma   90.00
#
_symmetry.space_group_name_H-M   'P 1'
#
loop_
_entity.id
_entity.type
_entity.pdbx_description
1 polymer ?
#
loop_
_entity_poly.entity_id
_entity_poly.type
_entity_poly.pdbx_seq_one_letter_code
_entity_poly.pdbx_strand_id
1 'polypeptide(L)'
;MGCCVFKDCSSLASVTIPDSVTQIDFNAFAGCGSLASVTIPDSVERILTNAFKSCVSLTCVTVPDCFIEEDAFAGCSALTLVVPICGKRRRLRVAALTGCKQIQAK
;
A
#
# COMPACT_ATOMS: atom_id res chain seq x y z
N MET A 1 -9.08 9.45 -5.86
CA MET A 1 -8.44 10.62 -5.20
C MET A 1 -7.62 11.35 -6.29
N GLY A 2 -6.76 12.33 -5.98
CA GLY A 2 -5.84 12.88 -7.00
C GLY A 2 -4.56 12.05 -7.08
N CYS A 3 -3.82 12.10 -8.19
CA CYS A 3 -2.46 11.56 -8.19
C CYS A 3 -1.58 12.47 -7.31
N CYS A 4 -0.86 11.88 -6.34
CA CYS A 4 0.08 12.59 -5.44
C CYS A 4 -0.49 13.40 -4.26
N VAL A 5 -1.71 13.16 -3.77
CA VAL A 5 -2.32 13.95 -2.67
C VAL A 5 -1.44 14.06 -1.42
N PHE A 6 -0.76 12.98 -1.05
CA PHE A 6 0.12 12.89 0.13
C PHE A 6 1.56 12.55 -0.26
N LYS A 7 1.98 12.93 -1.47
CA LYS A 7 3.35 12.66 -1.90
C LYS A 7 4.35 13.46 -1.03
N ASP A 8 5.42 12.79 -0.61
CA ASP A 8 6.51 13.32 0.21
C ASP A 8 6.05 13.87 1.58
N CYS A 9 4.91 13.37 2.09
CA CYS A 9 4.44 13.72 3.43
C CYS A 9 5.27 13.03 4.52
N SER A 10 6.35 13.68 4.92
CA SER A 10 7.27 13.22 5.97
C SER A 10 6.70 13.28 7.39
N SER A 11 5.59 13.98 7.63
CA SER A 11 4.95 14.04 8.96
C SER A 11 3.79 13.05 9.14
N LEU A 12 3.41 12.34 8.08
CA LEU A 12 2.23 11.47 8.09
C LEU A 12 2.58 10.14 8.73
N ALA A 13 2.17 9.93 9.99
CA ALA A 13 2.51 8.72 10.75
C ALA A 13 1.56 7.54 10.47
N SER A 14 0.29 7.82 10.24
CA SER A 14 -0.74 6.79 9.99
C SER A 14 -1.81 7.32 9.05
N VAL A 15 -2.34 6.43 8.20
CA VAL A 15 -3.45 6.75 7.29
C VAL A 15 -4.56 5.75 7.44
N THR A 16 -5.78 6.24 7.64
CA THR A 16 -7.00 5.46 7.52
C THR A 16 -7.73 5.95 6.28
N ILE A 17 -7.82 5.10 5.27
CA ILE A 17 -8.58 5.40 4.06
C ILE A 17 -10.07 5.23 4.40
N PRO A 18 -10.94 6.21 4.08
CA PRO A 18 -12.37 6.09 4.33
C PRO A 18 -13.05 5.15 3.32
N ASP A 19 -14.15 4.51 3.73
CA ASP A 19 -14.92 3.55 2.91
C ASP A 19 -15.52 4.15 1.62
N SER A 20 -15.49 5.47 1.47
CA SER A 20 -15.89 6.15 0.23
C SER A 20 -14.84 6.05 -0.87
N VAL A 21 -13.61 5.63 -0.55
CA VAL A 21 -12.51 5.54 -1.51
C VAL A 21 -12.55 4.17 -2.18
N THR A 22 -12.61 4.20 -3.51
CA THR A 22 -12.59 3.01 -4.36
C THR A 22 -11.24 2.78 -5.02
N GLN A 23 -10.39 3.81 -5.09
CA GLN A 23 -9.10 3.74 -5.77
C GLN A 23 -8.05 4.62 -5.07
N ILE A 24 -6.86 4.05 -4.85
CA ILE A 24 -5.64 4.75 -4.45
C ILE A 24 -4.81 5.02 -5.70
N ASP A 25 -4.65 6.30 -6.01
CA ASP A 25 -4.03 6.75 -7.26
C ASP A 25 -2.50 6.65 -7.28
N PHE A 26 -1.94 6.84 -8.47
CA PHE A 26 -0.50 6.86 -8.68
C PHE A 26 0.20 7.84 -7.74
N ASN A 27 1.27 7.37 -7.09
CA ASN A 27 2.07 8.13 -6.12
C ASN A 27 1.27 8.78 -4.97
N ALA A 28 0.05 8.31 -4.66
CA ALA A 28 -0.81 8.97 -3.66
C ALA A 28 -0.11 9.24 -2.33
N PHE A 29 0.74 8.32 -1.86
CA PHE A 29 1.54 8.37 -0.63
C PHE A 29 3.03 8.16 -0.90
N ALA A 30 3.50 8.31 -2.14
CA ALA A 30 4.91 8.07 -2.46
C ALA A 30 5.82 9.03 -1.67
N GLY A 31 6.88 8.53 -1.06
CA GLY A 31 7.85 9.32 -0.29
C GLY A 31 7.42 9.64 1.14
N CYS A 32 6.34 9.04 1.65
CA CYS A 32 5.96 9.21 3.06
C CYS A 32 6.93 8.44 3.98
N GLY A 33 8.06 9.08 4.29
CA GLY A 33 9.15 8.47 5.06
C GLY A 33 8.77 8.05 6.48
N SER A 34 7.81 8.72 7.12
CA SER A 34 7.37 8.44 8.50
C SER A 34 6.06 7.65 8.61
N LEU A 35 5.46 7.26 7.47
CA LEU A 35 4.21 6.52 7.45
C LEU A 35 4.44 5.11 7.97
N ALA A 36 3.96 4.82 9.18
CA ALA A 36 4.19 3.57 9.89
C ALA A 36 3.07 2.55 9.67
N SER A 37 1.82 3.03 9.58
CA SER A 37 0.64 2.18 9.43
C SER A 37 -0.36 2.74 8.41
N VAL A 38 -0.94 1.85 7.61
CA VAL A 38 -2.02 2.18 6.67
C VAL A 38 -3.13 1.16 6.77
N THR A 39 -4.36 1.64 6.97
CA THR A 39 -5.58 0.84 6.96
C THR A 39 -6.35 1.13 5.68
N ILE A 40 -6.48 0.12 4.83
CA ILE A 40 -7.22 0.19 3.57
C ILE A 40 -8.53 -0.61 3.75
N PRO A 41 -9.70 0.01 3.59
CA PRO A 41 -11.00 -0.64 3.72
C PRO A 41 -11.34 -1.46 2.46
N ASP A 42 -12.23 -2.44 2.61
CA ASP A 42 -12.70 -3.32 1.54
C ASP A 42 -13.37 -2.60 0.36
N SER A 43 -13.74 -1.33 0.53
CA SER A 43 -14.26 -0.48 -0.56
C SER A 43 -13.20 -0.19 -1.63
N VAL A 44 -11.91 -0.28 -1.30
CA VAL A 44 -10.83 0.01 -2.23
C VAL A 44 -10.67 -1.16 -3.17
N GLU A 45 -10.99 -0.95 -4.44
CA GLU A 45 -10.87 -1.96 -5.48
C GLU A 45 -9.49 -1.95 -6.14
N ARG A 46 -8.80 -0.80 -6.15
CA ARG A 46 -7.55 -0.61 -6.91
C ARG A 46 -6.50 0.22 -6.18
N ILE A 47 -5.26 -0.26 -6.20
CA ILE A 47 -4.06 0.46 -5.76
C ILE A 47 -3.12 0.55 -6.96
N LEU A 48 -2.89 1.77 -7.44
CA LEU A 48 -2.12 2.01 -8.66
C LEU A 48 -0.60 2.00 -8.42
N THR A 49 0.16 2.01 -9.52
CA THR A 49 1.62 1.95 -9.51
C THR A 49 2.22 3.03 -8.61
N ASN A 50 3.23 2.66 -7.82
CA ASN A 50 3.96 3.53 -6.88
C ASN A 50 3.12 4.22 -5.80
N ALA A 51 1.88 3.80 -5.54
CA ALA A 51 1.00 4.44 -4.55
C ALA A 51 1.68 4.69 -3.19
N PHE A 52 2.50 3.77 -2.68
CA PHE A 52 3.24 3.85 -1.43
C PHE A 52 4.76 3.75 -1.63
N LYS A 53 5.27 4.13 -2.80
CA LYS A 53 6.70 4.03 -3.11
C LYS A 53 7.55 4.76 -2.07
N SER A 54 8.68 4.17 -1.67
CA SER A 54 9.66 4.76 -0.74
C SER A 54 9.11 5.11 0.65
N CYS A 55 8.02 4.45 1.10
CA CYS A 55 7.58 4.54 2.49
C CYS A 55 8.44 3.64 3.38
N VAL A 56 9.64 4.13 3.74
CA VAL A 56 10.65 3.34 4.45
C VAL A 56 10.26 2.94 5.87
N SER A 57 9.40 3.71 6.55
CA SER A 57 8.90 3.39 7.88
C SER A 57 7.61 2.56 7.88
N LEU A 58 7.04 2.25 6.71
CA LEU A 58 5.77 1.53 6.63
C LEU A 58 5.99 0.09 7.06
N THR A 59 5.51 -0.24 8.26
CA THR A 59 5.70 -1.55 8.88
C THR A 59 4.47 -2.42 8.77
N CYS A 60 3.27 -1.83 8.86
CA CYS A 60 2.02 -2.57 8.82
C CYS A 60 1.06 -1.94 7.78
N VAL A 61 0.63 -2.74 6.81
CA VAL A 61 -0.46 -2.36 5.91
C VAL A 61 -1.47 -3.49 5.89
N THR A 62 -2.73 -3.13 6.07
CA THR A 62 -3.86 -4.04 5.87
C THR A 62 -4.47 -3.72 4.53
N VAL A 63 -4.38 -4.68 3.61
CA VAL A 63 -4.90 -4.56 2.23
C VAL A 63 -6.09 -5.51 2.04
N PRO A 64 -7.23 -5.03 1.53
CA PRO A 64 -8.39 -5.87 1.20
C PRO A 64 -8.17 -6.65 -0.10
N ASP A 65 -9.20 -7.39 -0.56
CA ASP A 65 -9.21 -8.02 -1.89
C ASP A 65 -9.31 -6.95 -2.98
N CYS A 66 -8.16 -6.41 -3.36
CA CYS A 66 -8.03 -5.29 -4.28
C CYS A 66 -6.93 -5.54 -5.31
N PHE A 67 -7.06 -4.89 -6.46
CA PHE A 67 -6.06 -4.96 -7.52
C PHE A 67 -4.89 -4.04 -7.21
N ILE A 68 -3.74 -4.64 -6.90
CA ILE A 68 -2.49 -3.92 -6.63
C ILE A 68 -1.63 -3.94 -7.91
N GLU A 69 -1.28 -2.76 -8.42
CA GLU A 69 -0.35 -2.63 -9.54
C GLU A 69 1.10 -2.87 -9.14
N GLU A 70 1.94 -3.04 -10.15
CA GLU A 70 3.38 -3.25 -10.00
C GLU A 70 4.02 -2.06 -9.26
N ASP A 71 5.03 -2.33 -8.42
CA ASP A 71 5.76 -1.31 -7.65
C ASP A 71 4.93 -0.42 -6.70
N ALA A 72 3.66 -0.74 -6.41
CA ALA A 72 2.83 0.01 -5.46
C ALA A 72 3.53 0.21 -4.10
N PHE A 73 4.33 -0.76 -3.65
CA PHE A 73 5.11 -0.71 -2.40
C PHE A 73 6.64 -0.76 -2.65
N ALA A 74 7.10 -0.30 -3.81
CA ALA A 74 8.52 -0.32 -4.13
C ALA A 74 9.34 0.53 -3.15
N GLY A 75 10.44 -0.02 -2.63
CA GLY A 75 11.31 0.69 -1.69
C GLY A 75 10.80 0.77 -0.25
N CYS A 76 9.68 0.12 0.08
CA CYS A 76 9.25 -0.06 1.46
C CYS A 76 10.07 -1.18 2.12
N SER A 77 11.18 -0.82 2.76
CA SER A 77 12.15 -1.76 3.31
C SER A 77 11.73 -2.36 4.67
N ALA A 78 10.89 -1.67 5.44
CA ALA A 78 10.41 -2.10 6.76
C ALA A 78 9.06 -2.85 6.72
N LEU A 79 8.52 -3.08 5.53
CA LEU A 79 7.13 -3.52 5.36
C LEU A 79 6.95 -4.98 5.75
N THR A 80 6.12 -5.17 6.78
CA THR A 80 5.60 -6.48 7.23
C THR A 80 4.16 -6.54 6.76
N LEU A 81 3.95 -7.16 5.60
CA LEU A 81 2.64 -7.20 4.95
C LEU A 81 1.69 -8.10 5.73
N VAL A 82 0.52 -7.60 6.13
CA VAL A 82 -0.56 -8.42 6.72
C VAL A 82 -1.69 -8.52 5.70
N VAL A 83 -1.79 -9.66 5.02
CA VAL A 83 -2.82 -9.91 4.01
C VAL A 83 -4.02 -10.61 4.65
N PRO A 84 -5.19 -9.98 4.83
CA PRO A 84 -6.44 -10.69 5.04
C PRO A 84 -6.85 -11.34 3.71
N ILE A 85 -6.38 -12.56 3.49
CA ILE A 85 -6.77 -13.37 2.34
C ILE A 85 -8.25 -13.76 2.51
N CYS A 86 -9.16 -13.17 1.73
CA CYS A 86 -10.52 -13.70 1.59
C CYS A 86 -10.75 -14.27 0.18
N GLY A 87 -10.25 -15.50 -0.01
CA GLY A 87 -11.01 -16.58 -0.63
C GLY A 87 -11.26 -16.61 -2.14
N LYS A 88 -11.32 -15.52 -2.91
CA LYS A 88 -11.72 -15.61 -4.33
C LYS A 88 -11.02 -14.62 -5.27
N ARG A 89 -9.88 -15.11 -5.79
CA ARG A 89 -9.28 -14.82 -7.12
C ARG A 89 -8.31 -13.63 -7.25
N ARG A 90 -7.09 -14.03 -7.65
CA ARG A 90 -6.22 -13.48 -8.72
C ARG A 90 -5.09 -12.52 -8.32
N ARG A 91 -3.87 -13.05 -8.51
CA ARG A 91 -2.67 -12.36 -9.03
C ARG A 91 -2.16 -11.21 -8.15
N LEU A 92 -1.69 -11.50 -6.94
CA LEU A 92 -0.52 -10.78 -6.45
C LEU A 92 0.62 -11.10 -7.43
N ARG A 93 0.97 -10.17 -8.32
CA ARG A 93 2.25 -10.26 -9.02
C ARG A 93 3.31 -10.02 -7.96
N VAL A 94 4.22 -10.99 -7.78
CA VAL A 94 5.33 -10.91 -6.82
C VAL A 94 6.16 -9.63 -7.02
N ALA A 95 6.10 -9.05 -8.23
CA ALA A 95 6.68 -7.74 -8.58
C ALA A 95 6.00 -6.50 -7.95
N ALA A 96 4.84 -6.60 -7.29
CA ALA A 96 4.32 -5.49 -6.47
C ALA A 96 5.10 -5.32 -5.15
N LEU A 97 5.92 -6.31 -4.80
CA LEU A 97 6.65 -6.44 -3.53
C LEU A 97 8.17 -6.47 -3.73
N THR A 98 8.69 -6.03 -4.87
CA THR A 98 10.11 -6.11 -5.33
C THR A 98 11.16 -5.47 -4.40
N GLY A 99 10.76 -4.89 -3.26
CA GLY A 99 11.66 -4.37 -2.22
C GLY A 99 11.36 -4.82 -0.78
N CYS A 100 10.31 -5.64 -0.56
CA CYS A 100 9.89 -6.06 0.77
C CYS A 100 10.70 -7.29 1.21
N LYS A 101 11.61 -7.12 2.19
CA LYS A 101 12.47 -8.21 2.71
C LYS A 101 11.75 -9.20 3.64
N GLN A 102 10.47 -9.01 3.94
CA GLN A 102 9.73 -9.76 4.98
C GLN A 102 8.30 -10.09 4.52
N ILE A 103 8.17 -10.97 3.53
CA ILE A 103 6.88 -11.62 3.24
C ILE A 103 6.81 -12.94 4.02
N GLN A 104 6.23 -12.92 5.22
CA GLN A 104 5.80 -14.17 5.87
C GLN A 104 4.46 -14.58 5.25
N ALA A 105 4.54 -15.42 4.21
CA ALA A 105 3.45 -16.34 3.91
C ALA A 105 3.50 -17.44 4.98
N LYS A 106 2.46 -17.55 5.79
CA LYS A 106 2.19 -18.79 6.53
C LYS A 106 1.32 -19.69 5.68
#